data_AF-A0A0F7FU48-F1
#
_entry.id   AF-A0A0F7FU48-F1
#
_cell.length_a   1.000
_cell.length_b   1.000
_cell.length_c   1.000
_cell.angle_alpha   90.00
_cell.angle_beta   90.00
_cell.angle_gamma   90.00
#
_symmetry.space_group_name_H-M   'P 1'
#
loop_
_entity.id
_entity.type
_entity.pdbx_description
1 polymer ?
#
loop_
_entity_poly.entity_id
_entity_poly.type
_entity_poly.pdbx_seq_one_letter_code
_entity_poly.pdbx_strand_id
1 'polypeptide(L)' 'MITGLAARPAAHGPAVVPDHELPGYRRFHTEDPVGNRLEFLEPQ' A
#
# COMPACT_ATOMS: atom_id res chain seq x y z
N MET A 1 -0.56 -11.53 3.18
CA MET A 1 -1.51 -10.90 2.24
C MET A 1 -1.41 -9.39 2.41
N ILE A 2 -1.03 -8.67 1.36
CA ILE A 2 -0.83 -7.20 1.41
C ILE A 2 -2.08 -6.46 1.86
N THR A 3 -3.25 -7.04 1.63
CA THR A 3 -4.55 -6.52 2.06
C THR A 3 -4.63 -6.31 3.57
N GLY A 4 -3.96 -7.16 4.37
CA GLY A 4 -3.89 -7.00 5.83
C GLY A 4 -2.96 -5.87 6.27
N LEU A 5 -1.93 -5.56 5.48
CA LEU A 5 -1.00 -4.47 5.76
C LEU A 5 -1.59 -3.11 5.37
N ALA A 6 -2.44 -3.06 4.34
CA ALA A 6 -3.19 -1.86 3.94
C ALA A 6 -4.22 -1.40 5.00
N ALA A 7 -4.72 -2.31 5.86
CA ALA A 7 -5.71 -1.97 6.88
C ALA A 7 -5.15 -1.10 8.04
N ARG A 8 -3.84 -1.18 8.31
CA ARG A 8 -3.19 -0.43 9.40
C ARG A 8 -2.96 1.05 9.09
N PRO A 9 -2.48 1.46 7.90
CA PRO A 9 -2.42 2.87 7.51
C PRO A 9 -3.80 3.51 7.35
N ALA A 10 -4.80 2.78 6.83
CA ALA A 10 -6.17 3.30 6.69
C ALA A 10 -6.81 3.73 8.03
N ALA A 11 -6.39 3.14 9.16
CA ALA A 11 -6.88 3.48 10.50
C ALA A 11 -6.09 4.64 11.17
N HIS A 12 -4.92 5.02 10.66
CA HIS A 12 -3.98 5.91 11.35
C HIS A 12 -3.54 7.15 10.53
N GLY A 13 -4.09 7.38 9.35
CA GLY A 13 -4.00 8.70 8.67
C GLY A 13 -3.49 8.73 7.24
N PRO A 14 -2.59 7.87 6.76
CA PRO A 14 -2.15 7.95 5.37
C PRO A 14 -3.12 7.23 4.42
N ALA A 15 -3.42 7.89 3.30
CA ALA A 15 -4.27 7.36 2.25
C ALA A 15 -3.59 6.17 1.56
N VAL A 16 -4.25 5.01 1.56
CA VAL A 16 -3.82 3.85 0.78
C VAL A 16 -4.30 4.03 -0.64
N VAL A 17 -3.37 4.19 -1.58
CA VAL A 17 -3.70 4.29 -3.00
C VAL A 17 -3.40 2.94 -3.68
N PRO A 18 -4.43 2.18 -4.07
CA PRO A 18 -4.25 0.95 -4.83
C PRO A 18 -3.75 1.28 -6.23
N ASP A 19 -2.85 0.43 -6.73
CA ASP A 19 -2.27 0.57 -8.06
C ASP A 19 -2.45 -0.75 -8.82
N HIS A 20 -3.08 -0.66 -9.99
CA HIS A 20 -3.44 -1.80 -10.83
C HIS A 20 -2.66 -1.82 -12.15
N GLU A 21 -1.58 -1.04 -12.29
CA GLU A 21 -0.84 -0.88 -13.55
C GLU A 21 0.10 -2.06 -13.87
N LEU A 22 0.25 -3.03 -12.97
CA LEU A 22 1.08 -4.22 -13.16
C LEU A 22 0.25 -5.52 -13.14
N PRO A 23 0.02 -6.15 -14.32
CA PRO A 23 -0.62 -7.46 -14.39
C PRO A 23 0.18 -8.52 -13.62
N GLY A 24 -0.50 -9.30 -12.78
CA GLY A 24 0.11 -10.39 -12.00
C GLY A 24 0.74 -9.96 -10.66
N TYR A 25 0.63 -8.69 -10.29
CA TYR A 25 1.11 -8.18 -9.01
C TYR A 25 0.03 -7.36 -8.31
N ARG A 26 -0.06 -7.48 -6.99
CA ARG A 26 -0.85 -6.59 -6.15
C ARG A 26 0.06 -5.52 -5.58
N ARG A 27 -0.25 -4.25 -5.84
CA ARG A 27 0.52 -3.09 -5.38
C ARG A 27 -0.35 -2.09 -4.62
N PHE A 28 0.18 -1.55 -3.53
CA PHE A 28 -0.31 -0.31 -2.94
C PHE A 28 0.86 0.52 -2.42
N HIS A 29 0.64 1.83 -2.27
CA HIS A 29 1.57 2.70 -1.57
C HIS A 29 0.85 3.48 -0.46
N THR A 30 1.64 3.92 0.51
CA THR A 30 1.21 4.76 1.64
C THR A 30 2.36 5.67 2.04
N GLU A 31 2.04 6.79 2.66
CA GLU A 31 3.05 7.68 3.26
C GLU A 31 3.28 7.30 4.73
N ASP A 32 4.52 7.42 5.19
CA ASP A 32 4.84 7.34 6.61
C ASP A 32 4.66 8.72 7.31
N PRO A 33 4.68 8.78 8.66
CA PRO A 33 4.48 10.03 9.38
C PRO A 33 5.55 11.12 9.16
N VAL A 34 6.67 10.78 8.53
CA VAL A 34 7.76 11.72 8.21
C VAL A 34 7.83 12.04 6.71
N GLY A 35 6.84 11.60 5.92
CA GLY A 35 6.66 11.93 4.52
C GLY A 35 7.37 11.00 3.53
N ASN A 36 7.91 9.85 3.96
CA ASN A 36 8.46 8.88 3.02
C ASN A 36 7.34 8.06 2.38
N ARG A 37 7.49 7.77 1.08
CA ARG A 37 6.62 6.85 0.35
C ARG A 37 7.07 5.42 0.58
N LEU A 38 6.17 4.61 1.13
CA LEU A 38 6.35 3.16 1.29
C LEU A 38 5.55 2.44 0.20
N GLU A 39 6.21 1.57 -0.56
CA GLU A 39 5.59 0.76 -1.60
C GLU A 39 5.56 -0.71 -1.20
N PHE A 40 4.41 -1.34 -1.37
CA PHE A 40 4.20 -2.75 -1.05
C PHE A 40 3.77 -3.50 -2.30
N LEU A 41 4.48 -4.59 -2.61
CA LEU A 41 4.29 -5.43 -3.77
C LEU A 41 4.22 -6.90 -3.35
N GLU A 42 3.23 -7.64 -3.84
CA GLU A 42 3.15 -9.10 -3.69
C GLU A 42 2.81 -9.72 -5.06
N PRO A 43 3.56 -10.74 -5.51
CA PRO A 43 3.17 -11.54 -6.67
C PRO A 43 1.85 -12.27 -6.38
N GLN A 44 0.96 -12.32 -7.37
CA GLN A 44 -0.36 -12.94 -7.25
C GLN A 44 -0.29 -14.47 -7.17
#